data_AF-A0A535N5L1-F1
#
_entry.id   AF-A0A535N5L1-F1
#
_cell.length_a   1.000
_cell.length_b   1.000
_cell.length_c   1.000
_cell.angle_alpha   90.00
_cell.angle_beta   90.00
_cell.angle_gamma   90.00
#
_symmetry.space_group_name_H-M   'P 1'
#
loop_
_entity.id
_entity.type
_entity.pdbx_description
1 polymer ?
#
loop_
_entity_poly.entity_id
_entity_poly.type
_entity_poly.pdbx_seq_one_letter_code
_entity_poly.pdbx_strand_id
1 'polypeptide(L)' 'MTRSQSVSVALGALGVVFIVVAALYALGVLQILTSSTSGPHYKHAVLFVVLAVASFVAANFARPKTA' A
#
# COMPACT_ATOMS: atom_id res chain seq x y z
N MET A 1 -22.65 -3.46 7.54
CA MET A 1 -21.44 -2.63 7.76
C MET A 1 -21.82 -1.17 7.58
N THR A 2 -21.47 -0.27 8.49
CA THR A 2 -21.63 1.17 8.22
C THR A 2 -20.59 1.61 7.19
N ARG A 3 -20.88 2.63 6.38
CA ARG A 3 -19.98 3.13 5.31
C ARG A 3 -18.56 3.42 5.81
N SER A 4 -18.43 3.91 7.04
CA SER A 4 -17.14 4.18 7.69
C SER A 4 -16.37 2.88 7.99
N GLN A 5 -17.04 1.82 8.48
CA GLN A 5 -16.41 0.51 8.68
C GLN A 5 -15.87 -0.05 7.35
N SER A 6 -16.67 -0.02 6.28
CA SER A 6 -16.25 -0.56 4.98
C SER A 6 -15.05 0.20 4.39
N VAL A 7 -15.00 1.52 4.55
CA VAL A 7 -13.85 2.34 4.09
C VAL A 7 -12.59 2.02 4.88
N SER A 8 -12.67 1.87 6.20
CA SER A 8 -11.50 1.53 7.02
C SER A 8 -10.89 0.17 6.64
N VAL A 9 -11.75 -0.83 6.38
CA VAL A 9 -11.32 -2.17 5.96
C VAL A 9 -10.72 -2.12 4.56
N ALA A 10 -11.32 -1.39 3.62
CA ALA A 10 -10.81 -1.25 2.27
C ALA A 10 -9.44 -0.58 2.23
N LEU A 11 -9.24 0.50 2.99
CA LEU A 11 -7.94 1.17 3.09
C LEU A 11 -6.89 0.29 3.79
N GLY A 12 -7.28 -0.46 4.82
CA GLY A 12 -6.39 -1.43 5.45
C GLY A 12 -5.92 -2.50 4.47
N ALA A 13 -6.85 -3.08 3.71
CA ALA A 13 -6.52 -4.06 2.67
C ALA A 13 -5.62 -3.48 1.57
N LEU A 14 -5.91 -2.25 1.12
CA LEU A 14 -5.10 -1.53 0.13
C LEU A 14 -3.67 -1.31 0.63
N GLY A 15 -3.49 -0.96 1.91
CA GLY A 15 -2.16 -0.82 2.51
C GLY A 15 -1.36 -2.13 2.45
N VAL A 16 -2.00 -3.27 2.72
CA VAL A 16 -1.37 -4.59 2.59
C VAL A 16 -0.95 -4.88 1.15
N VAL A 17 -1.80 -4.57 0.17
CA VAL A 17 -1.47 -4.73 -1.26
C VAL A 17 -0.24 -3.90 -1.62
N PHE A 18 -0.18 -2.64 -1.17
CA PHE A 18 0.99 -1.79 -1.42
C PHE A 18 2.28 -2.33 -0.79
N ILE A 19 2.23 -2.94 0.40
CA ILE A 19 3.40 -3.63 0.98
C ILE A 19 3.87 -4.77 0.07
N VAL A 20 2.95 -5.61 -0.41
CA VAL A 20 3.28 -6.73 -1.30
C VAL A 20 3.93 -6.21 -2.58
N VAL A 21 3.35 -5.19 -3.21
CA VAL A 21 3.91 -4.58 -4.43
C VAL A 21 5.29 -3.96 -4.18
N ALA A 22 5.48 -3.28 -3.05
CA ALA A 22 6.78 -2.71 -2.67
C ALA A 22 7.85 -3.81 -2.54
N ALA A 23 7.52 -4.92 -1.89
CA ALA A 23 8.43 -6.05 -1.75
C ALA A 23 8.80 -6.65 -3.12
N LEU A 24 7.82 -6.83 -4.02
CA LEU A 24 8.08 -7.34 -5.37
C LEU A 24 8.99 -6.41 -6.19
N TYR A 25 8.83 -5.09 -6.08
CA TYR A 25 9.75 -4.13 -6.71
C TYR A 25 11.14 -4.12 -6.07
N ALA A 26 11.23 -4.28 -4.75
CA ALA A 26 12.51 -4.35 -4.04
C ALA A 26 13.29 -5.63 -4.38
N LEU A 27 12.58 -6.74 -4.62
CA LEU A 27 13.16 -8.00 -5.08
C LEU A 27 13.43 -8.01 -6.59
N GLY A 28 13.01 -6.99 -7.33
CA GLY A 28 13.16 -6.92 -8.80
C GLY A 28 12.28 -7.91 -9.57
N VAL A 29 11.27 -8.49 -8.91
CA VAL A 29 10.29 -9.40 -9.52
C VAL A 29 9.33 -8.62 -10.41
N LEU A 30 8.98 -7.39 -10.01
CA LEU A 30 8.10 -6.51 -10.77
C LEU A 30 8.91 -5.52 -11.61
N GLN A 31 8.73 -5.56 -12.93
CA GLN A 31 9.41 -4.69 -13.92
C GLN A 31 8.42 -3.80 -14.69
N ILE A 32 7.19 -3.72 -14.21
CA ILE A 32 6.15 -2.91 -14.82
C ILE A 32 6.47 -1.43 -14.55
N LEU A 33 6.31 -0.55 -15.55
CA LEU A 33 6.64 0.89 -15.46
C LEU A 33 8.12 1.21 -15.12
N THR A 34 9.05 0.27 -15.31
CA THR A 34 10.48 0.53 -15.09
C THR A 34 11.18 0.76 -16.43
N SER A 35 12.10 1.73 -16.48
CA SER A 35 12.90 1.99 -17.69
C SER A 35 14.05 0.99 -17.87
N SER A 36 14.37 0.22 -16.83
CA SER A 36 15.39 -0.82 -16.85
C SER A 36 14.73 -2.14 -16.49
N THR A 37 15.03 -3.20 -17.25
CA THR A 37 14.46 -4.54 -17.13
C THR A 37 15.31 -5.48 -16.29
N SER A 38 16.19 -4.94 -15.43
CA SER A 38 16.98 -5.77 -14.53
C SER A 38 17.24 -5.07 -13.20
N GLY A 39 17.22 -5.87 -12.14
CA GLY A 39 17.62 -5.48 -10.79
C GLY A 39 16.50 -4.85 -9.94
N PRO A 40 16.80 -4.59 -8.65
CA PRO A 40 15.88 -3.96 -7.70
C PRO A 40 15.44 -2.55 -8.12
N HIS A 41 14.16 -2.23 -7.91
CA HIS A 41 13.58 -0.92 -8.23
C HIS A 41 13.15 -0.16 -6.97
N TYR A 42 14.14 0.24 -6.16
CA TYR A 42 13.90 0.87 -4.85
C TYR A 42 13.07 2.16 -4.90
N LYS A 43 13.13 2.94 -5.99
CA LYS A 43 12.30 4.16 -6.12
C LYS A 43 10.80 3.83 -6.09
N HIS A 44 10.39 2.79 -6.82
CA HIS A 44 9.00 2.33 -6.82
C HIS A 44 8.64 1.68 -5.49
N ALA A 45 9.54 0.85 -4.94
CA ALA A 45 9.33 0.22 -3.64
C ALA A 45 9.08 1.26 -2.52
N VAL A 46 9.92 2.29 -2.43
CA VAL A 46 9.76 3.38 -1.45
C VAL A 46 8.44 4.11 -1.66
N LEU A 47 8.06 4.40 -2.90
CA LEU A 47 6.77 5.05 -3.21
C LEU A 47 5.60 4.22 -2.69
N PHE A 48 5.60 2.90 -2.94
CA PHE A 48 4.56 2.01 -2.46
C PHE A 48 4.57 1.85 -0.93
N VAL A 49 5.73 1.89 -0.28
CA VAL A 49 5.82 1.92 1.19
C VAL A 49 5.14 3.17 1.75
N VAL A 50 5.40 4.35 1.17
CA VAL A 50 4.76 5.61 1.60
C VAL A 50 3.23 5.53 1.43
N LEU A 51 2.76 5.00 0.30
CA LEU A 51 1.32 4.80 0.05
C LEU A 51 0.69 3.79 1.02
N ALA A 52 1.43 2.74 1.40
CA ALA A 52 0.98 1.79 2.41
C ALA A 52 0.78 2.46 3.76
N VAL A 53 1.77 3.25 4.22
CA VAL A 53 1.68 4.02 5.46
C VAL A 53 0.50 4.98 5.41
N ALA A 54 0.35 5.74 4.32
CA ALA A 54 -0.77 6.66 4.15
C ALA A 54 -2.13 5.92 4.21
N SER A 55 -2.23 4.73 3.61
CA SER A 55 -3.45 3.91 3.63
C SER A 55 -3.80 3.44 5.04
N PHE A 56 -2.81 3.00 5.83
CA PHE A 56 -3.05 2.61 7.22
C PHE A 56 -3.43 3.79 8.11
N VAL A 57 -2.77 4.94 7.93
CA VAL A 57 -3.12 6.17 8.63
C VAL A 57 -4.56 6.58 8.31
N ALA A 58 -4.93 6.58 7.03
CA ALA A 58 -6.29 6.91 6.61
C ALA A 58 -7.32 5.84 7.05
N ALA A 59 -6.95 4.55 7.09
CA ALA A 59 -7.79 3.48 7.65
C ALA A 59 -8.08 3.72 9.13
N ASN A 60 -7.07 4.15 9.89
CA ASN A 60 -7.20 4.49 11.30
C ASN A 60 -8.15 5.68 11.50
N PHE A 61 -8.06 6.71 10.67
CA PHE A 61 -9.00 7.84 10.71
C PHE A 61 -10.43 7.47 10.30
N ALA A 62 -10.59 6.55 9.35
CA ALA A 62 -11.90 6.07 8.91
C ALA A 62 -12.55 5.07 9.89
N ARG A 63 -11.80 4.59 10.89
CA ARG A 63 -12.30 3.63 11.87
C ARG A 63 -13.36 4.31 12.75
N PRO A 64 -14.57 3.74 12.88
CA PRO A 64 -15.59 4.30 13.75
C PRO A 64 -15.10 4.31 15.20
N LYS A 65 -15.17 5.49 15.83
CA LYS A 65 -14.91 5.64 17.26
C LYS A 65 -16.09 5.03 18.01
N THR A 66 -15.83 3.99 18.80
CA THR A 66 -16.74 3.55 19.83
C THR A 66 -16.74 4.62 20.92
N ALA A 67 -17.88 5.28 21.11
CA ALA A 67 -18.10 6.19 22.23
C ALA A 67 -18.08 5.41 23.55
#